data_AF-A0A9D6MXH1-F1
#
_entry.id   AF-A0A9D6MXH1-F1
#
_cell.length_a   1.000
_cell.length_b   1.000
_cell.length_c   1.000
_cell.angle_alpha   90.00
_cell.angle_beta   90.00
_cell.angle_gamma   90.00
#
_symmetry.space_group_name_H-M   'P 1'
#
loop_
_entity.id
_entity.type
_entity.pdbx_description
1 polymer ?
#
loop_
_entity_poly.entity_id
_entity_poly.type
_entity_poly.pdbx_seq_one_letter_code
_entity_poly.pdbx_strand_id
1 'polypeptide(L)'
;MGDNEKDVFEKDALLVDGIAKGDALAWEEFVRRYTGWVLYRSARWCEKHCPYKGSGRACGIKSVSMRMAEIEEPLKTRWSHSRAGECDEGMDTYIWILEQLEKRIMRYSGRNSSRLSTFVWAVLNSKEFYVDWLRWKYGRIF
;
A
#
# COMPACT_ATOMS: atom_id res chain seq x y z
N MET A 1 -18.66 3.78 -26.43
CA MET A 1 -18.25 3.56 -25.02
C MET A 1 -17.16 2.48 -24.87
N GLY A 2 -16.71 1.79 -25.93
CA GLY A 2 -15.71 0.71 -25.84
C GLY A 2 -14.23 1.11 -25.99
N ASP A 3 -13.94 2.33 -26.48
CA ASP A 3 -12.55 2.75 -26.73
C ASP A 3 -11.81 3.17 -25.47
N ASN A 4 -12.53 3.71 -24.48
CA ASN A 4 -11.95 4.19 -23.22
C ASN A 4 -11.52 3.05 -22.29
N GLU A 5 -12.17 1.88 -22.39
CA GLU A 5 -11.84 0.74 -21.53
C GLU A 5 -10.62 -0.03 -22.04
N LYS A 6 -10.50 -0.18 -23.37
CA LYS A 6 -9.31 -0.77 -24.00
C LYS A 6 -8.04 0.03 -23.70
N ASP A 7 -8.12 1.36 -23.77
CA ASP A 7 -7.03 2.27 -23.45
C ASP A 7 -6.54 2.12 -21.99
N VAL A 8 -7.46 1.89 -21.05
CA VAL A 8 -7.09 1.66 -19.64
C VAL A 8 -6.35 0.33 -19.45
N PHE A 9 -6.79 -0.75 -20.11
CA PHE A 9 -6.11 -2.05 -20.00
C PHE A 9 -4.74 -2.05 -20.66
N GLU A 10 -4.60 -1.35 -21.79
CA GLU A 10 -3.31 -1.20 -22.47
C GLU A 10 -2.34 -0.41 -21.60
N LYS A 11 -2.79 0.68 -20.96
CA LYS A 11 -1.99 1.43 -19.98
C LYS A 11 -1.58 0.60 -18.77
N ASP A 12 -2.49 -0.22 -18.23
CA ASP A 12 -2.20 -1.11 -17.11
C ASP A 12 -1.15 -2.18 -17.50
N ALA A 13 -1.27 -2.75 -18.70
CA ALA A 13 -0.31 -3.73 -19.22
C ALA A 13 1.07 -3.11 -19.48
N LEU A 14 1.12 -1.92 -20.09
CA LEU A 14 2.37 -1.19 -20.33
C LEU A 14 3.08 -0.82 -19.02
N LEU A 15 2.31 -0.41 -18.00
CA LEU A 15 2.87 -0.10 -16.69
C LEU A 15 3.52 -1.35 -16.06
N VAL A 16 2.83 -2.50 -16.09
CA VAL A 16 3.36 -3.74 -15.52
C VAL A 16 4.58 -4.25 -16.31
N ASP A 17 4.56 -4.17 -17.63
CA ASP A 17 5.69 -4.55 -18.48
C ASP A 17 6.93 -3.65 -18.24
N GLY A 18 6.72 -2.35 -18.05
CA GLY A 18 7.79 -1.42 -17.66
C GLY A 18 8.43 -1.82 -16.33
N ILE A 19 7.61 -2.11 -15.31
CA ILE A 19 8.12 -2.55 -14.01
C ILE A 19 8.87 -3.88 -14.13
N ALA A 20 8.38 -4.82 -14.95
CA ALA A 20 9.04 -6.10 -15.19
C ALA A 20 10.44 -5.95 -15.81
N LYS A 21 10.66 -4.87 -16.56
CA LYS A 21 11.94 -4.52 -17.19
C LYS A 21 12.85 -3.68 -16.28
N GLY A 22 12.42 -3.39 -15.05
CA GLY A 22 13.17 -2.54 -14.12
C GLY A 22 13.10 -1.05 -14.45
N ASP A 23 12.07 -0.59 -15.16
CA ASP A 23 11.85 0.83 -15.42
C ASP A 23 11.43 1.55 -14.12
N ALA A 24 12.34 2.39 -13.62
CA ALA A 24 12.12 3.19 -12.41
C ALA A 24 10.93 4.14 -12.55
N LEU A 25 10.68 4.71 -13.73
CA LEU A 25 9.55 5.64 -13.94
C LEU A 25 8.21 4.88 -13.90
N ALA A 26 8.18 3.67 -14.46
CA ALA A 26 7.01 2.80 -14.36
C ALA A 26 6.74 2.41 -12.90
N TRP A 27 7.80 2.14 -12.12
CA TRP A 27 7.66 1.86 -10.69
C TRP A 27 7.18 3.08 -9.90
N GLU A 28 7.74 4.27 -10.14
CA GLU A 28 7.29 5.51 -9.51
C GLU A 28 5.82 5.82 -9.81
N GLU A 29 5.39 5.63 -11.05
CA GLU A 29 3.99 5.80 -11.43
C GLU A 29 3.07 4.79 -10.72
N PHE A 30 3.49 3.53 -10.57
CA PHE A 30 2.76 2.54 -9.80
C PHE A 30 2.65 2.94 -8.32
N VAL A 31 3.76 3.33 -7.69
CA VAL A 31 3.78 3.80 -6.31
C VAL A 31 2.85 5.00 -6.16
N ARG A 32 2.92 5.98 -7.05
CA ARG A 32 2.06 7.16 -7.05
C ARG A 32 0.57 6.77 -7.10
N ARG A 33 0.19 5.80 -7.93
CA ARG A 33 -1.21 5.33 -8.06
C ARG A 33 -1.72 4.61 -6.82
N TYR A 34 -0.89 3.83 -6.14
CA TYR A 34 -1.35 2.91 -5.10
C TYR A 34 -0.89 3.24 -3.68
N THR A 35 -0.04 4.27 -3.50
CA THR A 35 0.51 4.66 -2.20
C THR A 35 -0.59 4.90 -1.15
N GLY A 36 -1.71 5.54 -1.53
CA GLY A 36 -2.83 5.77 -0.62
C GLY A 36 -3.43 4.47 -0.05
N TRP A 37 -3.58 3.44 -0.88
CA TRP A 37 -4.08 2.14 -0.44
C TRP A 37 -3.06 1.38 0.41
N VAL A 38 -1.78 1.48 0.07
CA VAL A 38 -0.69 0.86 0.83
C VAL A 38 -0.55 1.51 2.20
N LEU A 39 -0.60 2.84 2.28
CA LEU A 39 -0.59 3.59 3.54
C LEU A 39 -1.78 3.20 4.41
N TYR A 40 -3.00 3.16 3.84
CA TYR A 40 -4.19 2.71 4.54
C TYR A 40 -4.00 1.30 5.12
N ARG A 41 -3.51 0.36 4.31
CA ARG A 41 -3.32 -1.03 4.74
C ARG A 41 -2.28 -1.14 5.84
N SER A 42 -1.15 -0.46 5.66
CA SER A 42 -0.04 -0.44 6.60
C SER A 42 -0.46 0.15 7.95
N ALA A 43 -1.23 1.24 7.95
CA ALA A 43 -1.79 1.83 9.16
C ALA A 43 -2.71 0.84 9.91
N ARG A 44 -3.59 0.13 9.19
CA ARG A 44 -4.52 -0.86 9.77
C ARG A 44 -3.78 -2.04 10.39
N TRP A 45 -2.74 -2.54 9.73
CA TRP A 45 -1.93 -3.64 10.26
C TRP A 45 -1.06 -3.18 11.44
N CYS A 46 -0.45 -1.99 11.35
CA CYS A 46 0.28 -1.37 12.45
C CYS A 46 -0.64 -1.22 13.68
N GLU A 47 -1.84 -0.66 13.53
CA GLU A 47 -2.78 -0.47 14.64
C GLU A 47 -3.16 -1.80 15.32
N LYS A 48 -3.38 -2.87 14.55
CA LYS A 48 -3.72 -4.17 15.13
C LYS A 48 -2.56 -4.77 15.94
N HIS A 49 -1.34 -4.56 15.48
CA HIS A 49 -0.13 -5.26 15.91
C HIS A 49 0.96 -4.34 16.47
N CYS A 50 0.56 -3.16 16.93
CA CYS A 50 1.46 -2.18 17.50
C CYS A 50 1.97 -2.70 18.85
N PRO A 51 3.29 -2.96 19.01
CA PRO A 51 3.85 -3.39 20.28
C PRO A 51 3.78 -2.30 21.35
N TYR A 52 3.52 -1.06 20.92
CA TYR A 52 3.47 0.14 21.75
C TYR A 52 2.05 0.52 22.22
N LYS A 53 1.05 -0.35 22.05
CA LYS A 53 -0.31 -0.14 22.58
C LYS A 53 -0.26 0.18 24.08
N GLY A 54 -0.78 1.34 24.47
CA GLY A 54 -0.80 1.81 25.86
C GLY A 54 0.45 2.57 26.33
N SER A 55 1.51 2.65 25.51
CA SER A 55 2.75 3.40 25.86
C SER A 55 2.69 4.90 25.51
N GLY A 56 1.54 5.37 24.99
CA GLY A 56 1.39 6.74 24.52
C GLY A 56 2.20 7.07 23.27
N ARG A 57 2.75 6.09 22.52
CA ARG A 57 3.41 6.25 21.21
C ARG A 57 2.42 6.18 20.05
N ALA A 58 2.62 6.98 19.01
CA ALA A 58 1.80 6.99 17.80
C ALA A 58 2.53 6.25 16.65
N CYS A 59 1.79 5.57 15.75
CA CYS A 59 2.43 4.95 14.57
C CYS A 59 2.78 6.05 13.56
N GLY A 60 4.05 6.18 13.16
CA GLY A 60 4.53 7.27 12.29
C GLY A 60 3.85 7.31 10.92
N ILE A 61 3.33 6.17 10.44
CA ILE A 61 2.56 6.14 9.19
C ILE A 61 1.22 6.90 9.28
N LYS A 62 0.69 7.08 10.49
CA LYS A 62 -0.55 7.83 10.69
C LYS A 62 -0.32 9.32 10.37
N SER A 63 0.81 9.89 10.79
CA SER A 63 1.16 11.28 10.47
C SER A 63 1.46 11.48 8.98
N VAL A 64 2.11 10.51 8.32
CA VAL A 64 2.31 10.52 6.86
C VAL A 64 0.98 10.42 6.10
N SER A 65 0.12 9.46 6.46
CA SER A 65 -1.18 9.28 5.79
C SER A 65 -2.09 10.50 5.96
N MET A 66 -2.04 11.18 7.11
CA MET A 66 -2.78 12.42 7.35
C MET A 66 -2.25 13.57 6.49
N ARG A 67 -0.93 13.76 6.40
CA ARG A 67 -0.36 14.79 5.51
C ARG A 67 -0.71 14.56 4.04
N MET A 68 -0.79 13.30 3.61
CA MET A 68 -1.24 12.99 2.25
C MET A 68 -2.74 13.26 2.04
N ALA A 69 -3.58 13.04 3.06
CA ALA A 69 -5.00 13.40 3.02
C ALA A 69 -5.24 14.92 3.09
N GLU A 70 -4.38 15.66 3.80
CA GLU A 70 -4.40 17.13 3.91
C GLU A 70 -4.02 17.83 2.58
N ILE A 71 -3.38 17.12 1.65
CA ILE A 71 -3.15 17.60 0.28
C ILE A 71 -4.48 17.57 -0.53
N GLU A 72 -5.50 16.83 -0.09
CA GLU A 72 -6.78 16.68 -0.81
C GLU A 72 -7.97 17.48 -0.22
N GLU A 73 -8.03 17.81 1.09
CA GLU A 73 -9.03 18.76 1.64
C GLU A 73 -8.59 19.47 2.94
N PRO A 74 -9.06 20.72 3.21
CA PRO A 74 -8.72 21.46 4.42
C PRO A 74 -9.47 20.94 5.67
N LEU A 75 -8.69 20.50 6.66
CA LEU A 75 -9.08 19.80 7.89
C LEU A 75 -10.25 20.40 8.69
N LYS A 76 -11.28 19.58 8.90
CA LYS A 76 -12.07 19.53 10.14
C LYS A 76 -11.70 18.27 10.93
N THR A 77 -10.59 18.30 11.66
CA THR A 77 -10.43 17.71 13.01
C THR A 77 -8.96 17.75 13.42
N ARG A 78 -8.66 18.66 14.34
CA ARG A 78 -7.35 18.86 14.94
C ARG A 78 -7.06 17.73 15.93
N TRP A 79 -6.52 16.61 15.47
CA TRP A 79 -5.95 15.61 16.37
C TRP A 79 -4.61 16.13 16.88
N SER A 80 -4.53 16.39 18.19
CA SER A 80 -3.35 16.96 18.83
C SER A 80 -2.13 16.09 18.54
N HIS A 81 -1.06 16.69 18.04
CA HIS A 81 0.27 16.09 18.00
C HIS A 81 0.65 15.66 19.42
N SER A 82 0.33 14.43 19.80
CA SER A 82 0.88 13.86 21.01
C SER A 82 2.38 13.79 20.78
N ARG A 83 3.18 14.35 21.71
CA ARG A 83 4.66 14.23 21.82
C ARG A 83 5.14 12.79 22.06
N ALA A 84 4.30 11.85 21.67
CA ALA A 84 4.47 10.43 21.57
C ALA A 84 5.61 10.12 20.61
N GLY A 85 6.64 9.40 21.05
CA GLY A 85 7.65 8.89 20.11
C GLY A 85 6.95 8.12 18.98
N GLU A 86 7.25 8.45 17.73
CA GLU A 86 6.72 7.73 16.58
C GLU A 86 7.41 6.36 16.48
N CYS A 87 6.66 5.31 16.13
CA CYS A 87 7.27 4.01 15.80
C CYS A 87 7.33 3.79 14.28
N ASP A 88 8.44 3.20 13.84
CA ASP A 88 8.74 2.94 12.42
C ASP A 88 8.03 1.70 11.85
N GLU A 89 7.37 0.92 12.71
CA GLU A 89 6.62 -0.30 12.35
C GLU A 89 5.64 -0.10 11.17
N GLY A 90 5.00 1.07 11.11
CA GLY A 90 4.12 1.42 10.00
C GLY A 90 4.88 1.62 8.69
N MET A 91 6.05 2.28 8.75
CA MET A 91 6.91 2.51 7.60
C MET A 91 7.55 1.22 7.10
N ASP A 92 8.02 0.35 7.99
CA ASP A 92 8.55 -0.96 7.62
C ASP A 92 7.47 -1.80 6.92
N THR A 93 6.24 -1.74 7.43
CA THR A 93 5.09 -2.40 6.79
C THR A 93 4.78 -1.81 5.41
N TYR A 94 4.85 -0.48 5.26
CA TYR A 94 4.65 0.19 3.97
C TYR A 94 5.66 -0.25 2.92
N ILE A 95 6.94 -0.22 3.28
CA ILE A 95 8.04 -0.63 2.40
C ILE A 95 7.86 -2.10 2.02
N TRP A 96 7.60 -2.96 3.00
CA TRP A 96 7.38 -4.38 2.76
C TRP A 96 6.21 -4.63 1.81
N ILE A 97 5.07 -3.94 1.98
CA ILE A 97 3.92 -4.10 1.08
C ILE A 97 4.29 -3.72 -0.34
N LEU A 98 5.01 -2.61 -0.55
CA LEU A 98 5.45 -2.20 -1.89
C LEU A 98 6.38 -3.24 -2.53
N GLU A 99 7.39 -3.71 -1.83
CA GLU A 99 8.31 -4.75 -2.33
C GLU A 99 7.58 -6.05 -2.70
N GLN A 100 6.55 -6.42 -1.93
CA GLN A 100 5.76 -7.61 -2.25
C GLN A 100 4.77 -7.38 -3.38
N LEU A 101 4.22 -6.17 -3.50
CA LEU A 101 3.40 -5.80 -4.65
C LEU A 101 4.22 -5.86 -5.93
N GLU A 102 5.41 -5.27 -5.97
CA GLU A 102 6.34 -5.32 -7.10
C GLU A 102 6.53 -6.74 -7.63
N LYS A 103 6.77 -7.71 -6.74
CA LYS A 103 6.93 -9.13 -7.09
C LYS A 103 5.63 -9.78 -7.58
N ARG A 104 4.48 -9.40 -7.01
CA ARG A 104 3.18 -10.03 -7.30
C ARG A 104 2.49 -9.46 -8.53
N ILE A 105 2.70 -8.19 -8.85
CA ILE A 105 2.11 -7.55 -10.03
C ILE A 105 2.62 -8.16 -11.34
N MET A 106 3.77 -8.84 -11.32
CA MET A 106 4.26 -9.63 -12.46
C MET A 106 3.30 -10.77 -12.86
N ARG A 107 2.39 -11.16 -11.97
CA ARG A 107 1.33 -12.16 -12.26
C ARG A 107 0.06 -11.53 -12.83
N TYR A 108 -0.03 -10.20 -12.87
CA TYR A 108 -1.13 -9.50 -13.50
C TYR A 108 -1.12 -9.78 -15.00
N SER A 109 -2.24 -10.24 -15.53
CA SER A 109 -2.37 -10.58 -16.94
C SER A 109 -3.66 -10.06 -17.56
N GLY A 110 -4.38 -9.16 -16.87
CA GLY A 110 -5.67 -8.63 -17.32
C GLY A 110 -6.77 -9.68 -17.57
N ARG A 111 -6.63 -10.91 -17.05
CA ARG A 111 -7.61 -11.99 -17.26
C ARG A 111 -9.01 -11.54 -16.82
N ASN A 112 -10.02 -11.93 -17.60
CA ASN A 112 -11.42 -11.54 -17.40
C ASN A 112 -11.65 -10.02 -17.38
N SER A 113 -10.85 -9.24 -18.11
CA SER A 113 -10.93 -7.77 -18.14
C SER A 113 -10.79 -7.14 -16.75
N SER A 114 -9.98 -7.75 -15.88
CA SER A 114 -9.70 -7.21 -14.55
C SER A 114 -8.69 -6.07 -14.64
N ARG A 115 -9.03 -4.91 -14.08
CA ARG A 115 -8.12 -3.76 -13.98
C ARG A 115 -6.98 -4.05 -13.02
N LEU A 116 -5.83 -3.40 -13.22
CA LEU A 116 -4.70 -3.49 -12.29
C LEU A 116 -5.11 -3.04 -10.88
N SER A 117 -5.96 -2.02 -10.78
CA SER A 117 -6.51 -1.57 -9.50
C SER A 117 -7.30 -2.66 -8.78
N THR A 118 -8.15 -3.42 -9.49
CA THR A 118 -8.87 -4.57 -8.92
C THR A 118 -7.89 -5.64 -8.43
N PHE A 119 -6.85 -5.94 -9.21
CA PHE A 119 -5.82 -6.91 -8.84
C PHE A 119 -5.07 -6.48 -7.57
N VAL A 120 -4.56 -5.24 -7.52
CA VAL A 120 -3.85 -4.69 -6.36
C VAL A 120 -4.75 -4.70 -5.12
N TRP A 121 -6.00 -4.27 -5.27
CA TRP A 121 -6.97 -4.30 -4.17
C TRP A 121 -7.18 -5.72 -3.64
N ALA A 122 -7.32 -6.71 -4.52
CA ALA A 122 -7.48 -8.11 -4.15
C ALA A 122 -6.26 -8.64 -3.40
N VAL A 123 -5.04 -8.32 -3.86
CA VAL A 123 -3.80 -8.69 -3.16
C VAL A 123 -3.78 -8.11 -1.75
N LEU A 124 -3.96 -6.79 -1.61
CA LEU A 124 -3.90 -6.07 -0.33
C LEU A 124 -4.95 -6.55 0.70
N ASN A 125 -6.09 -7.09 0.22
CA ASN A 125 -7.17 -7.59 1.07
C ASN A 125 -7.17 -9.12 1.21
N SER A 126 -6.25 -9.84 0.55
CA SER A 126 -6.22 -11.29 0.63
C SER A 126 -5.68 -11.78 1.99
N LYS A 127 -6.24 -12.91 2.45
CA LYS A 127 -5.75 -13.58 3.66
C LYS A 127 -4.31 -14.04 3.51
N GLU A 128 -3.95 -14.55 2.33
CA GLU A 128 -2.59 -15.02 2.01
C GLU A 128 -1.57 -13.89 2.22
N PHE A 129 -1.81 -12.71 1.64
CA PHE A 129 -0.90 -11.58 1.76
C PHE A 129 -0.71 -11.11 3.21
N TYR A 130 -1.79 -11.12 3.99
CA TYR A 130 -1.73 -10.81 5.42
C TYR A 130 -0.97 -11.88 6.24
N VAL A 131 -1.11 -13.17 5.91
CA VAL A 131 -0.35 -14.25 6.56
C VAL A 131 1.14 -14.13 6.23
N ASP A 132 1.50 -13.82 4.98
CA ASP A 132 2.89 -13.61 4.59
C ASP A 132 3.51 -12.41 5.33
N TRP A 133 2.72 -11.35 5.53
CA TRP A 133 3.14 -10.21 6.35
C TRP A 133 3.40 -10.62 7.81
N LEU A 134 2.50 -11.40 8.43
CA LEU A 134 2.70 -11.91 9.79
C LEU A 134 3.98 -12.75 9.90
N ARG A 135 4.25 -13.59 8.90
CA ARG A 135 5.46 -14.44 8.86
C ARG A 135 6.73 -13.63 8.69
N TRP A 136 6.69 -12.57 7.88
CA TRP A 136 7.82 -11.65 7.76
C TRP A 136 8.07 -10.92 9.09
N LYS A 137 7.00 -10.43 9.74
CA LYS A 137 7.10 -9.64 10.97
C LYS A 137 7.52 -10.44 12.19
N TYR A 138 6.98 -11.66 12.35
CA TYR A 138 7.12 -12.44 13.58
C TYR A 138 7.84 -13.79 13.39
N GLY A 139 8.25 -14.13 12.17
CA GLY A 139 8.78 -15.45 11.83
C GLY A 139 7.68 -16.51 11.66
N ARG A 140 8.08 -17.78 11.50
CA ARG A 140 7.20 -18.93 11.18
C ARG A 140 6.35 -19.45 12.35
N ILE A 141 6.12 -18.64 13.38
CA ILE A 141 5.41 -19.05 14.61
C ILE A 141 3.87 -18.93 14.44
N PHE A 142 3.39 -18.62 13.22
CA PHE A 142 1.98 -18.53 12.84
C PHE A 142 1.64 -19.32 11.57
#